data_AF-A0A9P1H1S8-F1
#
_entry.id   AF-A0A9P1H1S8-F1
#
_cell.length_a   1.000
_cell.length_b   1.000
_cell.length_c   1.000
_cell.angle_alpha   90.00
_cell.angle_beta   90.00
_cell.angle_gamma   90.00
#
_symmetry.space_group_name_H-M   'P 1'
#
loop_
_entity.id
_entity.type
_entity.pdbx_description
1 polymer ?
#
loop_
_entity_poly.entity_id
_entity_poly.type
_entity_poly.pdbx_seq_one_letter_code
_entity_poly.pdbx_strand_id
1 'polypeptide(L)'
;MSTTVPPEPVSHPQDLRGPPSPPSAASSQSQPGPQPASNDVPPPPKDETEEATQVATEAKKRMNRELKRMLTITTEISTASSEAQRNASAQGQTDTPCRQIGAGACGTVWSSDGRNFALKIGRFDNADLRNDFDKHVLIARAFAEFCVASTRVPHCYDYRAGDDARKLLESQGIVDTAILPAGEDGPPTGAILCAERIWPLPEATRHLLVDRYCHFDPAQKEQAKGTRPTPTASSASQMKELELDVASYARGMAEAMAVMHWAAQTDARDVEFVLGSAATMTFARAGSQQGAGAGAAAGSHGTGLVSFLRRSTELWLLDFNQVRSITLDQDGVAMAIDSAMVNDPYIPRPTEEGAKEV
;
A
#
# COMPACT_ATOMS: atom_id res chain seq x y z
N MET A 1 -51.82 36.80 -39.48
CA MET A 1 -51.82 38.29 -39.38
C MET A 1 -50.38 38.75 -39.18
N SER A 2 -50.00 39.88 -39.77
CA SER A 2 -48.71 40.62 -39.65
C SER A 2 -47.39 39.82 -39.58
N THR A 3 -46.56 39.68 -40.63
CA THR A 3 -45.72 40.70 -41.37
C THR A 3 -44.44 41.12 -40.63
N THR A 4 -43.23 41.15 -41.19
CA THR A 4 -42.66 40.74 -42.52
C THR A 4 -41.12 40.55 -42.35
N VAL A 5 -40.41 40.01 -43.37
CA VAL A 5 -38.97 39.63 -43.32
C VAL A 5 -38.05 40.66 -44.08
N PRO A 6 -36.89 40.37 -44.76
CA PRO A 6 -35.66 41.22 -44.74
C PRO A 6 -35.38 41.90 -46.13
N PRO A 7 -34.15 42.05 -46.73
CA PRO A 7 -32.73 42.10 -46.28
C PRO A 7 -31.82 43.21 -46.93
N GLU A 8 -30.55 43.35 -46.46
CA GLU A 8 -29.27 43.68 -47.20
C GLU A 8 -29.21 44.85 -48.27
N PRO A 9 -28.15 45.04 -49.14
CA PRO A 9 -26.66 44.98 -49.01
C PRO A 9 -25.90 46.27 -49.54
N VAL A 10 -24.60 46.15 -49.90
CA VAL A 10 -23.73 47.01 -50.80
C VAL A 10 -23.32 48.45 -50.30
N SER A 11 -22.22 49.14 -50.66
CA SER A 11 -21.16 48.98 -51.71
C SER A 11 -19.75 49.54 -51.37
N HIS A 12 -18.74 49.10 -52.13
CA HIS A 12 -17.40 49.71 -52.42
C HIS A 12 -17.50 50.95 -53.39
N PRO A 13 -16.45 51.73 -53.82
CA PRO A 13 -15.06 51.28 -54.16
C PRO A 13 -13.83 52.26 -54.08
N GLN A 14 -12.65 51.64 -54.33
CA GLN A 14 -11.43 52.04 -55.09
C GLN A 14 -11.00 53.51 -55.35
N ASP A 15 -9.69 53.80 -55.16
CA ASP A 15 -8.70 54.33 -56.16
C ASP A 15 -7.43 54.90 -55.46
N LEU A 16 -6.23 55.11 -56.07
CA LEU A 16 -5.46 54.46 -57.15
C LEU A 16 -3.98 54.96 -57.10
N ARG A 17 -3.02 54.14 -57.58
CA ARG A 17 -1.65 54.50 -58.10
C ARG A 17 -0.58 55.13 -57.16
N GLY A 18 0.65 54.62 -57.29
CA GLY A 18 1.91 55.36 -57.09
C GLY A 18 2.62 55.59 -58.44
N PRO A 19 3.98 55.66 -58.54
CA PRO A 19 5.02 55.65 -57.51
C PRO A 19 5.63 57.09 -57.37
N PRO A 20 6.91 57.49 -57.63
CA PRO A 20 8.15 56.82 -58.09
C PRO A 20 9.36 56.90 -57.11
N SER A 21 10.56 56.59 -57.61
CA SER A 21 11.91 56.91 -57.08
C SER A 21 12.76 57.43 -58.27
N PRO A 22 14.07 57.78 -58.21
CA PRO A 22 15.05 57.80 -57.10
C PRO A 22 15.62 59.25 -56.91
N PRO A 23 16.94 59.62 -56.83
CA PRO A 23 18.18 59.00 -57.34
C PRO A 23 19.18 58.54 -56.26
N SER A 24 20.28 57.90 -56.69
CA SER A 24 21.43 57.51 -55.86
C SER A 24 22.63 58.43 -56.06
N ALA A 25 23.27 58.85 -54.96
CA ALA A 25 24.58 59.50 -54.88
C ALA A 25 25.03 59.48 -53.40
N ALA A 26 26.32 59.43 -53.03
CA ALA A 26 27.53 59.00 -53.74
C ALA A 26 28.56 58.55 -52.69
N SER A 27 29.60 57.82 -53.08
CA SER A 27 30.57 57.25 -52.12
C SER A 27 31.47 58.30 -51.46
N SER A 28 31.57 58.27 -50.13
CA SER A 28 32.68 58.83 -49.37
C SER A 28 33.25 57.75 -48.42
N GLN A 29 34.49 57.35 -48.65
CA GLN A 29 35.18 56.37 -47.82
C GLN A 29 35.76 57.04 -46.57
N SER A 30 35.46 56.51 -45.39
CA SER A 30 36.13 56.85 -44.13
C SER A 30 36.42 55.57 -43.37
N GLN A 31 37.70 55.23 -43.20
CA GLN A 31 38.12 54.04 -42.44
C GLN A 31 37.84 54.22 -40.94
N PRO A 32 37.20 53.24 -40.28
CA PRO A 32 37.36 53.03 -38.85
C PRO A 32 38.75 52.46 -38.55
N GLY A 33 39.31 52.82 -37.39
CA GLY A 33 40.57 52.26 -36.89
C GLY A 33 40.46 50.78 -36.46
N PRO A 34 41.56 50.20 -35.92
CA PRO A 34 41.58 48.79 -35.50
C PRO A 34 40.53 48.50 -34.44
N GLN A 35 39.78 47.41 -34.64
CA GLN A 35 38.83 46.91 -33.65
C GLN A 35 39.59 46.42 -32.40
N PRO A 36 39.15 46.77 -31.18
CA PRO A 36 39.61 46.07 -29.98
C PRO A 36 39.12 44.62 -30.04
N ALA A 37 39.85 43.72 -29.39
CA ALA A 37 39.49 42.30 -29.34
C ALA A 37 38.07 42.11 -28.77
N SER A 38 37.34 41.14 -29.33
CA SER A 38 36.08 40.68 -28.75
C SER A 38 36.34 40.13 -27.37
N ASN A 39 35.82 40.78 -26.33
CA ASN A 39 35.73 40.18 -25.01
C ASN A 39 34.80 38.99 -25.10
N ASP A 40 35.35 37.78 -25.10
CA ASP A 40 34.62 36.58 -24.70
C ASP A 40 34.21 36.77 -23.23
N VAL A 41 33.03 37.36 -23.03
CA VAL A 41 32.37 37.37 -21.73
C VAL A 41 32.00 35.91 -21.47
N PRO A 42 32.62 35.22 -20.48
CA PRO A 42 32.19 33.88 -20.15
C PRO A 42 30.71 33.92 -19.77
N PRO A 43 29.91 32.90 -20.10
CA PRO A 43 28.51 32.86 -19.70
C PRO A 43 28.43 33.11 -18.20
N PRO A 44 27.48 33.94 -17.72
CA PRO A 44 27.40 34.27 -16.31
C PRO A 44 27.35 32.97 -15.50
N PRO A 45 28.05 32.87 -14.36
CA PRO A 45 27.96 31.70 -13.52
C PRO A 45 26.47 31.48 -13.22
N LYS A 46 25.98 30.27 -13.48
CA LYS A 46 24.61 29.92 -13.11
C LYS A 46 24.44 30.21 -11.63
N ASP A 47 23.31 30.80 -11.26
CA ASP A 47 23.03 31.04 -9.86
C ASP A 47 23.01 29.68 -9.13
N GLU A 48 23.90 29.52 -8.13
CA GLU A 48 24.06 28.28 -7.39
C GLU A 48 22.72 27.85 -6.75
N THR A 49 21.85 28.83 -6.47
CA THR A 49 20.49 28.67 -5.96
C THR A 49 19.57 27.98 -6.97
N GLU A 50 19.67 28.31 -8.26
CA GLU A 50 18.89 27.67 -9.33
C GLU A 50 19.35 26.24 -9.59
N GLU A 51 20.68 26.00 -9.67
CA GLU A 51 21.22 24.67 -9.93
C GLU A 51 20.93 23.71 -8.76
N ALA A 52 21.08 24.16 -7.50
CA ALA A 52 20.69 23.38 -6.32
C ALA A 52 19.18 23.05 -6.32
N THR A 53 18.32 24.00 -6.70
CA THR A 53 16.86 23.80 -6.80
C THR A 53 16.50 22.79 -7.89
N GLN A 54 17.19 22.83 -9.04
CA GLN A 54 16.98 21.89 -10.14
C GLN A 54 17.42 20.46 -9.75
N VAL A 55 18.57 20.31 -9.09
CA VAL A 55 19.06 19.02 -8.57
C VAL A 55 18.10 18.44 -7.53
N ALA A 56 17.62 19.23 -6.57
CA ALA A 56 16.63 18.79 -5.58
C ALA A 56 15.30 18.35 -6.24
N THR A 57 14.89 19.06 -7.30
CA THR A 57 13.68 18.74 -8.07
C THR A 57 13.79 17.40 -8.80
N GLU A 58 14.91 17.13 -9.48
CA GLU A 58 15.12 15.83 -10.14
C GLU A 58 15.33 14.69 -9.13
N ALA A 59 15.95 14.95 -7.97
CA ALA A 59 16.00 13.99 -6.88
C ALA A 59 14.59 13.61 -6.38
N LYS A 60 13.69 14.60 -6.17
CA LYS A 60 12.28 14.33 -5.81
C LYS A 60 11.57 13.52 -6.90
N LYS A 61 11.74 13.87 -8.18
CA LYS A 61 11.13 13.11 -9.31
C LYS A 61 11.64 11.67 -9.37
N ARG A 62 12.94 11.44 -9.18
CA ARG A 62 13.52 10.08 -9.11
C ARG A 62 12.94 9.28 -7.93
N MET A 63 12.83 9.92 -6.76
CA MET A 63 12.23 9.32 -5.55
C MET A 63 10.77 8.93 -5.78
N ASN A 64 9.96 9.81 -6.37
CA ASN A 64 8.58 9.52 -6.77
C ASN A 64 8.50 8.31 -7.72
N ARG A 65 9.34 8.24 -8.77
CA ARG A 65 9.33 7.13 -9.74
C ARG A 65 9.65 5.77 -9.11
N GLU A 66 10.62 5.72 -8.18
CA GLU A 66 10.94 4.48 -7.46
C GLU A 66 9.85 4.07 -6.47
N LEU A 67 9.24 5.04 -5.77
CA LEU A 67 8.09 4.78 -4.89
C LEU A 67 6.87 4.29 -5.69
N LYS A 68 6.53 4.94 -6.80
CA LYS A 68 5.50 4.50 -7.75
C LYS A 68 5.71 3.03 -8.12
N ARG A 69 6.91 2.68 -8.64
CA ARG A 69 7.25 1.31 -9.03
C ARG A 69 7.09 0.30 -7.89
N MET A 70 7.57 0.62 -6.69
CA MET A 70 7.58 -0.33 -5.56
C MET A 70 6.27 -0.43 -4.77
N LEU A 71 5.38 0.56 -4.87
CA LEU A 71 4.08 0.55 -4.20
C LEU A 71 2.97 -0.02 -5.09
N THR A 72 3.16 -0.07 -6.41
CA THR A 72 2.27 -0.78 -7.35
C THR A 72 2.04 -2.23 -6.91
N ILE A 73 0.76 -2.63 -6.85
CA ILE A 73 0.34 -4.00 -6.51
C ILE A 73 0.93 -5.00 -7.51
N THR A 74 1.27 -6.21 -7.05
CA THR A 74 1.95 -7.29 -7.78
C THR A 74 3.41 -7.04 -8.20
N THR A 75 3.99 -5.86 -7.94
CA THR A 75 5.42 -5.64 -8.22
C THR A 75 6.29 -6.57 -7.37
N GLU A 76 6.99 -7.52 -8.00
CA GLU A 76 8.07 -8.28 -7.35
C GLU A 76 9.28 -7.37 -7.06
N ILE A 77 9.77 -7.45 -5.82
CA ILE A 77 10.94 -6.73 -5.34
C ILE A 77 11.88 -7.74 -4.68
N SER A 78 13.09 -7.88 -5.27
CA SER A 78 14.21 -8.56 -4.62
C SER A 78 14.70 -7.74 -3.43
N THR A 79 14.81 -8.36 -2.26
CA THR A 79 15.29 -7.72 -1.03
C THR A 79 16.42 -8.53 -0.38
N ALA A 80 17.54 -7.86 -0.15
CA ALA A 80 18.70 -8.40 0.58
C ALA A 80 18.84 -7.78 1.99
N SER A 81 17.76 -7.19 2.53
CA SER A 81 17.74 -6.62 3.89
C SER A 81 18.14 -7.62 4.96
N SER A 82 18.66 -7.13 6.09
CA SER A 82 19.09 -8.01 7.18
C SER A 82 17.94 -8.88 7.72
N GLU A 83 16.70 -8.37 7.74
CA GLU A 83 15.53 -9.18 8.11
C GLU A 83 15.19 -10.23 7.03
N ALA A 84 15.27 -9.91 5.74
CA ALA A 84 15.04 -10.89 4.68
C ALA A 84 16.09 -12.03 4.70
N GLN A 85 17.36 -11.67 4.93
CA GLN A 85 18.46 -12.65 5.07
C GLN A 85 18.28 -13.53 6.32
N ARG A 86 17.98 -12.95 7.50
CA ARG A 86 17.70 -13.75 8.71
C ARG A 86 16.56 -14.75 8.50
N ASN A 87 15.48 -14.33 7.83
CA ASN A 87 14.35 -15.22 7.55
C ASN A 87 14.68 -16.32 6.54
N ALA A 88 15.48 -16.02 5.51
CA ALA A 88 15.98 -17.04 4.59
C ALA A 88 16.88 -18.07 5.29
N SER A 89 17.83 -17.63 6.12
CA SER A 89 18.73 -18.53 6.86
C SER A 89 18.02 -19.35 7.94
N ALA A 90 16.95 -18.81 8.54
CA ALA A 90 16.13 -19.48 9.55
C ALA A 90 15.09 -20.46 8.96
N GLN A 91 14.92 -20.51 7.64
CA GLN A 91 13.89 -21.33 7.00
C GLN A 91 14.13 -22.83 7.26
N GLY A 92 13.08 -23.53 7.69
CA GLY A 92 13.14 -24.96 8.03
C GLY A 92 13.75 -25.26 9.41
N GLN A 93 14.29 -24.26 10.12
CA GLN A 93 14.73 -24.43 11.51
C GLN A 93 13.52 -24.47 12.45
N THR A 94 13.52 -25.42 13.39
CA THR A 94 12.43 -25.59 14.36
C THR A 94 12.55 -24.63 15.55
N ASP A 95 13.76 -24.50 16.09
CA ASP A 95 14.09 -23.82 17.36
C ASP A 95 14.40 -22.32 17.19
N THR A 96 13.59 -21.65 16.36
CA THR A 96 13.77 -20.23 16.03
C THR A 96 13.08 -19.35 17.10
N PRO A 97 13.81 -18.50 17.85
CA PRO A 97 13.20 -17.71 18.93
C PRO A 97 12.05 -16.83 18.44
N CYS A 98 10.90 -16.96 19.10
CA CYS A 98 9.75 -16.11 18.83
C CYS A 98 9.98 -14.72 19.44
N ARG A 99 9.67 -13.66 18.69
CA ARG A 99 9.81 -12.27 19.15
C ARG A 99 8.59 -11.44 18.82
N GLN A 100 8.40 -10.37 19.57
CA GLN A 100 7.40 -9.37 19.23
C GLN A 100 7.77 -8.68 17.91
N ILE A 101 6.80 -8.60 17.00
CA ILE A 101 6.90 -7.94 15.69
C ILE A 101 5.97 -6.73 15.55
N GLY A 102 5.00 -6.57 16.46
CA GLY A 102 4.10 -5.42 16.54
C GLY A 102 3.35 -5.28 17.87
N ALA A 103 2.72 -4.12 18.08
CA ALA A 103 1.84 -3.81 19.20
C ALA A 103 0.77 -2.81 18.74
N GLY A 104 -0.48 -3.00 19.16
CA GLY A 104 -1.60 -2.11 18.87
C GLY A 104 -2.57 -2.05 20.06
N ALA A 105 -3.74 -1.43 19.89
CA ALA A 105 -4.79 -1.43 20.93
C ALA A 105 -5.26 -2.86 21.23
N CYS A 106 -5.63 -3.60 20.18
CA CYS A 106 -6.22 -4.94 20.24
C CYS A 106 -5.28 -6.02 20.83
N GLY A 107 -3.95 -5.84 20.74
CA GLY A 107 -3.03 -6.92 21.08
C GLY A 107 -1.53 -6.60 20.95
N THR A 108 -0.73 -7.65 21.16
CA THR A 108 0.66 -7.73 20.70
C THR A 108 0.77 -8.78 19.58
N VAL A 109 1.72 -8.62 18.66
CA VAL A 109 1.88 -9.54 17.51
C VAL A 109 3.28 -10.12 17.53
N TRP A 110 3.41 -11.44 17.40
CA TRP A 110 4.66 -12.20 17.59
C TRP A 110 4.97 -13.12 16.39
N SER A 111 6.24 -13.37 16.12
CA SER A 111 6.72 -14.27 15.05
C SER A 111 8.19 -14.64 15.26
N SER A 112 8.55 -15.89 14.96
CA SER A 112 9.95 -16.31 14.80
C SER A 112 10.47 -15.99 13.39
N ASP A 113 11.80 -15.93 13.21
CA ASP A 113 12.37 -15.87 11.86
C ASP A 113 12.17 -17.19 11.10
N GLY A 114 12.04 -17.12 9.77
CA GLY A 114 11.85 -18.27 8.88
C GLY A 114 10.42 -18.83 8.86
N ARG A 115 9.50 -18.24 9.62
CA ARG A 115 8.07 -18.60 9.67
C ARG A 115 7.22 -17.60 8.87
N ASN A 116 6.22 -18.10 8.13
CA ASN A 116 5.25 -17.26 7.40
C ASN A 116 3.93 -17.07 8.16
N PHE A 117 3.93 -17.25 9.48
CA PHE A 117 2.78 -16.99 10.35
C PHE A 117 3.14 -16.01 11.46
N ALA A 118 2.11 -15.35 12.00
CA ALA A 118 2.17 -14.46 13.15
C ALA A 118 1.11 -14.86 14.18
N LEU A 119 1.42 -14.62 15.45
CA LEU A 119 0.52 -14.84 16.59
C LEU A 119 0.05 -13.46 17.08
N LYS A 120 -1.22 -13.12 16.86
CA LYS A 120 -1.89 -11.95 17.46
C LYS A 120 -2.44 -12.38 18.81
N ILE A 121 -1.96 -11.75 19.88
CA ILE A 121 -2.27 -12.09 21.27
C ILE A 121 -3.06 -10.93 21.87
N GLY A 122 -4.30 -11.20 22.30
CA GLY A 122 -5.23 -10.19 22.82
C GLY A 122 -4.74 -9.58 24.13
N ARG A 123 -4.91 -8.27 24.32
CA ARG A 123 -4.57 -7.60 25.60
C ARG A 123 -5.60 -7.87 26.70
N PHE A 124 -6.87 -7.91 26.32
CA PHE A 124 -8.01 -7.81 27.25
C PHE A 124 -8.90 -9.05 27.13
N ASP A 125 -10.22 -8.88 26.98
CA ASP A 125 -11.11 -10.02 26.84
C ASP A 125 -10.84 -10.84 25.58
N ASN A 126 -11.34 -12.08 25.60
CA ASN A 126 -11.20 -12.99 24.48
C ASN A 126 -12.32 -12.82 23.43
N ALA A 127 -13.28 -11.90 23.61
CA ALA A 127 -14.42 -11.74 22.71
C ALA A 127 -14.03 -10.95 21.45
N ASP A 128 -13.30 -9.84 21.58
CA ASP A 128 -12.79 -9.07 20.44
C ASP A 128 -11.94 -9.94 19.49
N LEU A 129 -10.95 -10.65 20.04
CA LEU A 129 -10.07 -11.53 19.26
C LEU A 129 -10.79 -12.79 18.74
N ARG A 130 -11.86 -13.23 19.42
CA ARG A 130 -12.69 -14.33 18.92
C ARG A 130 -13.60 -13.88 17.78
N ASN A 131 -14.14 -12.67 17.83
CA ASN A 131 -14.88 -12.09 16.71
C ASN A 131 -13.94 -11.85 15.51
N ASP A 132 -12.72 -11.35 15.76
CA ASP A 132 -11.66 -11.26 14.74
C ASP A 132 -11.46 -12.63 14.06
N PHE A 133 -11.23 -13.72 14.80
CA PHE A 133 -11.14 -15.07 14.22
C PHE A 133 -12.40 -15.52 13.46
N ASP A 134 -13.58 -15.45 14.08
CA ASP A 134 -14.84 -15.95 13.49
C ASP A 134 -15.20 -15.17 12.21
N LYS A 135 -14.91 -13.86 12.16
CA LYS A 135 -15.11 -13.00 10.99
C LYS A 135 -14.02 -13.18 9.94
N HIS A 136 -12.76 -13.34 10.35
CA HIS A 136 -11.62 -13.61 9.46
C HIS A 136 -11.86 -14.90 8.67
N VAL A 137 -12.29 -15.99 9.32
CA VAL A 137 -12.63 -17.25 8.66
C VAL A 137 -13.83 -17.10 7.71
N LEU A 138 -14.88 -16.38 8.13
CA LEU A 138 -16.07 -16.13 7.32
C LEU A 138 -15.76 -15.34 6.05
N ILE A 139 -14.99 -14.25 6.17
CA ILE A 139 -14.62 -13.36 5.06
C ILE A 139 -13.62 -14.05 4.14
N ALA A 140 -12.62 -14.75 4.67
CA ALA A 140 -11.67 -15.52 3.85
C ALA A 140 -12.37 -16.60 3.01
N ARG A 141 -13.41 -17.24 3.54
CA ARG A 141 -14.25 -18.19 2.78
C ARG A 141 -14.98 -17.50 1.63
N ALA A 142 -15.63 -16.35 1.90
CA ALA A 142 -16.34 -15.59 0.87
C ALA A 142 -15.39 -15.08 -0.23
N PHE A 143 -14.18 -14.63 0.12
CA PHE A 143 -13.15 -14.23 -0.84
C PHE A 143 -12.70 -15.39 -1.75
N ALA A 144 -12.54 -16.60 -1.18
CA ALA A 144 -12.20 -17.79 -1.95
C ALA A 144 -13.35 -18.26 -2.86
N GLU A 145 -14.59 -18.19 -2.39
CA GLU A 145 -15.80 -18.55 -3.14
C GLU A 145 -16.05 -17.61 -4.33
N PHE A 146 -15.81 -16.31 -4.16
CA PHE A 146 -15.96 -15.28 -5.20
C PHE A 146 -14.65 -14.97 -5.96
N CYS A 147 -13.59 -15.76 -5.74
CA CYS A 147 -12.28 -15.63 -6.38
C CYS A 147 -11.66 -14.22 -6.32
N VAL A 148 -11.81 -13.52 -5.20
CA VAL A 148 -11.26 -12.16 -5.00
C VAL A 148 -9.73 -12.21 -5.01
N ALA A 149 -9.13 -11.62 -6.05
CA ALA A 149 -7.68 -11.60 -6.27
C ALA A 149 -7.03 -10.21 -6.15
N SER A 150 -7.85 -9.15 -6.11
CA SER A 150 -7.42 -7.74 -6.07
C SER A 150 -7.02 -7.24 -4.67
N THR A 151 -7.55 -7.90 -3.63
CA THR A 151 -7.23 -7.67 -2.21
C THR A 151 -7.02 -9.01 -1.52
N ARG A 152 -5.97 -9.13 -0.71
CA ARG A 152 -5.65 -10.34 0.06
C ARG A 152 -6.16 -10.27 1.50
N VAL A 153 -6.92 -11.27 1.91
CA VAL A 153 -7.12 -11.59 3.33
C VAL A 153 -6.00 -12.56 3.75
N PRO A 154 -5.29 -12.33 4.88
CA PRO A 154 -4.30 -13.29 5.40
C PRO A 154 -4.91 -14.68 5.59
N HIS A 155 -4.17 -15.76 5.33
CA HIS A 155 -4.68 -17.09 5.68
C HIS A 155 -4.85 -17.24 7.20
N CYS A 156 -6.05 -17.58 7.67
CA CYS A 156 -6.33 -17.81 9.09
C CYS A 156 -6.05 -19.28 9.44
N TYR A 157 -5.13 -19.56 10.36
CA TYR A 157 -4.68 -20.93 10.67
C TYR A 157 -5.37 -21.56 11.89
N ASP A 158 -5.47 -20.83 13.00
CA ASP A 158 -5.83 -21.40 14.30
C ASP A 158 -6.27 -20.31 15.29
N TYR A 159 -7.10 -20.66 16.28
CA TYR A 159 -7.45 -19.81 17.42
C TYR A 159 -7.44 -20.61 18.71
N ARG A 160 -6.76 -20.09 19.74
CA ARG A 160 -6.64 -20.75 21.05
C ARG A 160 -6.96 -19.79 22.19
N ALA A 161 -7.51 -20.33 23.27
CA ALA A 161 -7.78 -19.61 24.51
C ALA A 161 -7.49 -20.52 25.72
N GLY A 162 -7.39 -19.94 26.91
CA GLY A 162 -7.14 -20.67 28.16
C GLY A 162 -5.85 -21.50 28.11
N ASP A 163 -5.90 -22.71 28.66
CA ASP A 163 -4.74 -23.59 28.80
C ASP A 163 -4.04 -23.91 27.46
N ASP A 164 -4.76 -24.00 26.35
CA ASP A 164 -4.16 -24.32 25.04
C ASP A 164 -3.51 -23.10 24.36
N ALA A 165 -3.90 -21.89 24.76
CA ALA A 165 -3.13 -20.68 24.47
C ALA A 165 -1.86 -20.65 25.34
N ARG A 166 -1.99 -20.85 26.65
CA ARG A 166 -0.86 -20.92 27.60
C ARG A 166 0.23 -21.91 27.13
N LYS A 167 -0.14 -23.17 26.85
CA LYS A 167 0.79 -24.21 26.35
C LYS A 167 1.51 -23.79 25.07
N LEU A 168 0.84 -23.05 24.18
CA LEU A 168 1.47 -22.53 22.97
C LEU A 168 2.52 -21.47 23.32
N LEU A 169 2.21 -20.48 24.17
CA LEU A 169 3.17 -19.44 24.57
C LEU A 169 4.36 -19.99 25.35
N GLU A 170 4.13 -21.01 26.18
CA GLU A 170 5.18 -21.78 26.88
C GLU A 170 6.07 -22.50 25.85
N SER A 171 5.49 -23.19 24.86
CA SER A 171 6.27 -23.85 23.78
C SER A 171 7.02 -22.89 22.87
N GLN A 172 6.65 -21.60 22.85
CA GLN A 172 7.34 -20.55 22.09
C GLN A 172 8.34 -19.74 22.95
N GLY A 173 8.45 -20.02 24.25
CA GLY A 173 9.34 -19.31 25.17
C GLY A 173 8.94 -17.86 25.48
N ILE A 174 7.69 -17.47 25.24
CA ILE A 174 7.22 -16.07 25.35
C ILE A 174 6.14 -15.86 26.42
N VAL A 175 5.75 -16.91 27.18
CA VAL A 175 4.68 -16.86 28.18
C VAL A 175 4.79 -15.66 29.14
N ASP A 176 5.96 -15.41 29.70
CA ASP A 176 6.19 -14.33 30.69
C ASP A 176 6.32 -12.92 30.08
N THR A 177 6.35 -12.81 28.75
CA THR A 177 6.55 -11.52 28.04
C THR A 177 5.40 -11.14 27.11
N ALA A 178 4.57 -12.10 26.72
CA ALA A 178 3.38 -11.90 25.89
C ALA A 178 2.08 -11.82 26.69
N ILE A 179 2.02 -12.46 27.87
CA ILE A 179 0.89 -12.37 28.79
C ILE A 179 0.99 -11.09 29.62
N LEU A 180 -0.10 -10.33 29.69
CA LEU A 180 -0.24 -9.29 30.71
C LEU A 180 -0.61 -9.94 32.06
N PRO A 181 -0.01 -9.53 33.18
CA PRO A 181 -0.32 -10.11 34.48
C PRO A 181 -1.81 -9.94 34.80
N ALA A 182 -2.43 -10.98 35.32
CA ALA A 182 -3.84 -10.95 35.69
C ALA A 182 -4.11 -9.93 36.81
N GLY A 183 -5.34 -9.40 36.85
CA GLY A 183 -5.90 -8.82 38.07
C GLY A 183 -6.08 -9.90 39.15
N GLU A 184 -6.25 -9.48 40.41
CA GLU A 184 -6.10 -10.35 41.60
C GLU A 184 -7.01 -11.60 41.61
N ASP A 185 -8.15 -11.59 40.90
CA ASP A 185 -9.13 -12.68 40.84
C ASP A 185 -9.20 -13.43 39.47
N GLY A 186 -8.29 -13.17 38.52
CA GLY A 186 -8.42 -13.65 37.13
C GLY A 186 -7.40 -14.72 36.70
N PRO A 187 -7.75 -15.66 35.81
CA PRO A 187 -6.74 -16.35 35.00
C PRO A 187 -6.11 -15.36 34.00
N PRO A 188 -4.81 -15.48 33.67
CA PRO A 188 -4.16 -14.57 32.73
C PRO A 188 -4.83 -14.58 31.35
N THR A 189 -5.18 -13.39 30.87
CA THR A 189 -5.75 -13.13 29.54
C THR A 189 -4.68 -13.19 28.45
N GLY A 190 -5.10 -13.57 27.24
CA GLY A 190 -4.20 -13.79 26.12
C GLY A 190 -4.65 -14.94 25.22
N ALA A 191 -5.88 -14.90 24.70
CA ALA A 191 -6.21 -15.69 23.53
C ALA A 191 -5.27 -15.36 22.35
N ILE A 192 -5.10 -16.32 21.44
CA ILE A 192 -4.13 -16.28 20.35
C ILE A 192 -4.84 -16.57 19.04
N LEU A 193 -4.77 -15.63 18.11
CA LEU A 193 -5.10 -15.81 16.70
C LEU A 193 -3.82 -16.07 15.92
N CYS A 194 -3.74 -17.19 15.21
CA CYS A 194 -2.63 -17.54 14.33
C CYS A 194 -3.02 -17.30 12.86
N ALA A 195 -2.30 -16.43 12.16
CA ALA A 195 -2.60 -16.05 10.78
C ALA A 195 -1.33 -15.88 9.91
N GLU A 196 -1.50 -15.80 8.59
CA GLU A 196 -0.42 -15.50 7.64
C GLU A 196 0.28 -14.19 8.00
N ARG A 197 1.60 -14.21 8.03
CA ARG A 197 2.41 -13.03 8.32
C ARG A 197 2.46 -12.13 7.10
N ILE A 198 1.73 -11.02 7.15
CA ILE A 198 1.99 -9.87 6.28
C ILE A 198 3.41 -9.38 6.56
N TRP A 199 4.24 -9.28 5.52
CA TRP A 199 5.60 -8.77 5.66
C TRP A 199 5.60 -7.24 5.53
N PRO A 200 6.50 -6.54 6.25
CA PRO A 200 6.72 -5.13 5.96
C PRO A 200 7.22 -4.97 4.52
N LEU A 201 6.81 -3.87 3.88
CA LEU A 201 7.35 -3.44 2.59
C LEU A 201 8.90 -3.45 2.62
N PRO A 202 9.56 -3.68 1.47
CA PRO A 202 11.02 -3.76 1.41
C PRO A 202 11.71 -2.55 2.03
N GLU A 203 12.88 -2.78 2.62
CA GLU A 203 13.60 -1.79 3.43
C GLU A 203 13.86 -0.49 2.66
N ALA A 204 14.29 -0.59 1.40
CA ALA A 204 14.46 0.56 0.52
C ALA A 204 13.14 1.34 0.28
N THR A 205 12.01 0.66 0.14
CA THR A 205 10.69 1.28 -0.01
C THR A 205 10.30 2.05 1.25
N ARG A 206 10.52 1.46 2.44
CA ARG A 206 10.28 2.14 3.73
C ARG A 206 11.19 3.36 3.93
N HIS A 207 12.47 3.25 3.56
CA HIS A 207 13.41 4.36 3.71
C HIS A 207 13.03 5.54 2.79
N LEU A 208 12.65 5.25 1.54
CA LEU A 208 12.15 6.26 0.61
C LEU A 208 10.84 6.90 1.09
N LEU A 209 9.92 6.15 1.71
CA LEU A 209 8.72 6.72 2.33
C LEU A 209 9.07 7.70 3.47
N VAL A 210 10.00 7.33 4.36
CA VAL A 210 10.48 8.20 5.45
C VAL A 210 11.16 9.45 4.89
N ASP A 211 12.06 9.30 3.92
CA ASP A 211 12.72 10.44 3.27
C ASP A 211 11.72 11.39 2.60
N ARG A 212 10.64 10.84 2.05
CA ARG A 212 9.68 11.56 1.21
C ARG A 212 8.53 12.25 1.94
N TYR A 213 8.09 11.69 3.08
CA TYR A 213 6.86 12.11 3.76
C TYR A 213 7.01 12.38 5.26
N CYS A 214 8.10 11.94 5.92
CA CYS A 214 8.33 12.35 7.30
C CYS A 214 8.93 13.77 7.33
N HIS A 215 8.24 14.70 8.00
CA HIS A 215 8.69 16.08 8.23
C HIS A 215 9.64 16.15 9.44
N PHE A 216 10.70 15.34 9.36
CA PHE A 216 11.73 15.15 10.39
C PHE A 216 13.08 15.74 9.94
N ASP A 217 13.93 16.09 10.90
CA ASP A 217 15.33 16.43 10.62
C ASP A 217 16.13 15.18 10.13
N PRO A 218 17.34 15.33 9.55
CA PRO A 218 18.10 14.20 9.02
C PRO A 218 18.43 13.11 10.05
N ALA A 219 18.71 13.46 11.31
CA ALA A 219 19.02 12.48 12.35
C ALA A 219 17.76 11.73 12.80
N GLN A 220 16.65 12.45 12.96
CA GLN A 220 15.33 11.86 13.19
C GLN A 220 14.90 10.94 12.03
N LYS A 221 15.23 11.26 10.77
CA LYS A 221 14.97 10.39 9.61
C LYS A 221 15.76 9.08 9.67
N GLU A 222 17.06 9.12 9.98
CA GLU A 222 17.84 7.89 10.15
C GLU A 222 17.35 7.05 11.34
N GLN A 223 16.93 7.69 12.44
CA GLN A 223 16.28 7.01 13.56
C GLN A 223 14.93 6.36 13.17
N ALA A 224 14.13 7.02 12.33
CA ALA A 224 12.87 6.50 11.79
C ALA A 224 13.06 5.37 10.75
N LYS A 225 14.22 5.31 10.08
CA LYS A 225 14.62 4.19 9.20
C LYS A 225 15.08 2.97 9.99
N GLY A 226 15.90 3.20 11.03
CA GLY A 226 16.43 2.15 11.90
C GLY A 226 15.39 1.54 12.85
N THR A 227 14.33 2.26 13.18
CA THR A 227 13.14 1.71 13.84
C THR A 227 12.21 1.03 12.83
N ARG A 228 11.26 0.22 13.32
CA ARG A 228 10.16 -0.30 12.50
C ARG A 228 9.08 0.79 12.49
N PRO A 229 8.89 1.55 11.39
CA PRO A 229 7.97 2.67 11.40
C PRO A 229 6.54 2.17 11.59
N THR A 230 5.76 2.90 12.37
CA THR A 230 4.30 2.77 12.37
C THR A 230 3.76 3.07 10.97
N PRO A 231 2.71 2.35 10.51
CA PRO A 231 2.05 2.71 9.26
C PRO A 231 1.52 4.14 9.35
N THR A 232 2.10 5.05 8.58
CA THR A 232 1.46 6.34 8.29
C THR A 232 0.54 6.09 7.10
N ALA A 233 -0.76 6.30 7.29
CA ALA A 233 -1.76 6.02 6.26
C ALA A 233 -1.44 6.78 4.97
N SER A 234 -1.19 6.05 3.88
CA SER A 234 -0.90 6.64 2.58
C SER A 234 -2.17 7.24 1.99
N SER A 235 -2.40 8.53 2.26
CA SER A 235 -3.57 9.25 1.77
C SER A 235 -3.69 9.18 0.24
N ALA A 236 -4.93 9.20 -0.27
CA ALA A 236 -5.19 9.23 -1.71
C ALA A 236 -4.46 10.40 -2.42
N SER A 237 -4.23 11.52 -1.70
CA SER A 237 -3.42 12.64 -2.18
C SER A 237 -1.94 12.27 -2.40
N GLN A 238 -1.34 11.49 -1.50
CA GLN A 238 0.04 10.99 -1.67
C GLN A 238 0.11 9.96 -2.81
N MET A 239 -0.89 9.07 -2.95
CA MET A 239 -0.96 8.16 -4.08
C MET A 239 -1.05 8.90 -5.43
N LYS A 240 -1.84 9.98 -5.50
CA LYS A 240 -1.91 10.88 -6.66
C LYS A 240 -0.57 11.61 -6.91
N GLU A 241 0.11 12.09 -5.88
CA GLU A 241 1.42 12.75 -6.00
C GLU A 241 2.54 11.79 -6.47
N LEU A 242 2.39 10.49 -6.20
CA LEU A 242 3.23 9.41 -6.71
C LEU A 242 2.78 8.89 -8.08
N GLU A 243 1.69 9.42 -8.66
CA GLU A 243 1.06 8.93 -9.88
C GLU A 243 0.75 7.41 -9.85
N LEU A 244 0.40 6.87 -8.69
CA LEU A 244 -0.09 5.49 -8.56
C LEU A 244 -1.48 5.36 -9.22
N ASP A 245 -1.83 4.16 -9.69
CA ASP A 245 -3.16 3.88 -10.25
C ASP A 245 -4.21 3.74 -9.13
N VAL A 246 -4.62 4.87 -8.58
CA VAL A 246 -5.62 4.98 -7.50
C VAL A 246 -6.94 4.26 -7.86
N ALA A 247 -7.30 4.19 -9.15
CA ALA A 247 -8.51 3.50 -9.58
C ALA A 247 -8.42 1.98 -9.36
N SER A 248 -7.25 1.37 -9.57
CA SER A 248 -7.04 -0.05 -9.27
C SER A 248 -7.05 -0.37 -7.77
N TYR A 249 -6.46 0.47 -6.92
CA TYR A 249 -6.58 0.29 -5.45
C TYR A 249 -8.04 0.45 -4.99
N ALA A 250 -8.71 1.51 -5.44
CA ALA A 250 -10.11 1.77 -5.09
C ALA A 250 -11.05 0.65 -5.59
N ARG A 251 -10.78 0.06 -6.76
CA ARG A 251 -11.50 -1.12 -7.25
C ARG A 251 -11.27 -2.34 -6.35
N GLY A 252 -10.02 -2.66 -6.00
CA GLY A 252 -9.72 -3.80 -5.12
C GLY A 252 -10.34 -3.67 -3.73
N MET A 253 -10.38 -2.44 -3.20
CA MET A 253 -11.11 -2.10 -1.97
C MET A 253 -12.63 -2.26 -2.13
N ALA A 254 -13.22 -1.77 -3.23
CA ALA A 254 -14.66 -1.88 -3.49
C ALA A 254 -15.12 -3.33 -3.72
N GLU A 255 -14.34 -4.14 -4.44
CA GLU A 255 -14.58 -5.58 -4.64
C GLU A 255 -14.56 -6.33 -3.30
N ALA A 256 -13.58 -6.03 -2.43
CA ALA A 256 -13.50 -6.55 -1.07
C ALA A 256 -14.74 -6.20 -0.24
N MET A 257 -15.12 -4.91 -0.17
CA MET A 257 -16.29 -4.44 0.59
C MET A 257 -17.60 -5.05 0.05
N ALA A 258 -17.75 -5.19 -1.27
CA ALA A 258 -18.93 -5.81 -1.88
C ALA A 258 -19.08 -7.29 -1.47
N VAL A 259 -17.98 -8.06 -1.45
CA VAL A 259 -18.00 -9.47 -1.00
C VAL A 259 -18.23 -9.57 0.51
N MET A 260 -17.74 -8.63 1.32
CA MET A 260 -18.05 -8.56 2.75
C MET A 260 -19.55 -8.32 3.00
N HIS A 261 -20.13 -7.28 2.39
CA HIS A 261 -21.54 -6.93 2.60
C HIS A 261 -22.50 -7.99 2.02
N TRP A 262 -22.25 -8.49 0.81
CA TRP A 262 -23.19 -9.37 0.11
C TRP A 262 -23.00 -10.85 0.47
N ALA A 263 -21.78 -11.37 0.39
CA ALA A 263 -21.51 -12.80 0.49
C ALA A 263 -21.12 -13.25 1.91
N ALA A 264 -20.32 -12.46 2.63
CA ALA A 264 -20.03 -12.70 4.04
C ALA A 264 -21.15 -12.20 4.98
N GLN A 265 -22.07 -11.36 4.48
CA GLN A 265 -23.15 -10.71 5.23
C GLN A 265 -22.63 -9.96 6.46
N THR A 266 -21.63 -9.09 6.27
CA THR A 266 -21.04 -8.27 7.33
C THR A 266 -21.06 -6.77 7.05
N ASP A 267 -21.02 -5.95 8.10
CA ASP A 267 -21.01 -4.48 7.99
C ASP A 267 -19.64 -3.88 7.68
N ALA A 268 -18.58 -4.70 7.59
CA ALA A 268 -17.20 -4.28 7.36
C ALA A 268 -16.67 -3.20 8.31
N ARG A 269 -17.12 -3.16 9.57
CA ARG A 269 -16.69 -2.18 10.57
C ARG A 269 -15.22 -2.28 10.97
N ASP A 270 -14.56 -1.12 11.00
CA ASP A 270 -13.19 -0.89 11.51
C ASP A 270 -12.07 -1.65 10.76
N VAL A 271 -12.34 -2.18 9.56
CA VAL A 271 -11.36 -2.97 8.81
C VAL A 271 -10.29 -2.09 8.16
N GLU A 272 -9.02 -2.48 8.32
CA GLU A 272 -7.89 -1.78 7.73
C GLU A 272 -7.52 -2.35 6.36
N PHE A 273 -7.37 -1.46 5.37
CA PHE A 273 -6.70 -1.77 4.09
C PHE A 273 -5.25 -1.29 4.13
N VAL A 274 -4.28 -2.19 3.98
CA VAL A 274 -2.84 -1.87 4.10
C VAL A 274 -2.01 -2.36 2.91
N LEU A 275 -0.96 -1.60 2.56
CA LEU A 275 0.06 -2.06 1.62
C LEU A 275 1.16 -2.82 2.38
N GLY A 276 1.25 -4.11 2.11
CA GLY A 276 2.21 -5.02 2.72
C GLY A 276 2.93 -5.85 1.66
N SER A 277 3.81 -6.73 2.11
CA SER A 277 4.48 -7.70 1.24
C SER A 277 3.99 -9.11 1.48
N ALA A 278 3.74 -9.85 0.40
CA ALA A 278 3.71 -11.31 0.44
C ALA A 278 5.12 -11.87 0.20
N ALA A 279 5.44 -13.03 0.79
CA ALA A 279 6.65 -13.78 0.46
C ALA A 279 6.36 -14.71 -0.72
N THR A 280 7.14 -14.61 -1.81
CA THR A 280 6.85 -15.33 -3.06
C THR A 280 7.13 -16.83 -2.92
N MET A 281 6.20 -17.72 -3.28
CA MET A 281 6.48 -19.16 -3.25
C MET A 281 7.41 -19.56 -4.40
N THR A 282 8.57 -20.12 -4.07
CA THR A 282 9.49 -20.72 -5.04
C THR A 282 9.03 -22.15 -5.33
N PHE A 283 8.34 -22.34 -6.45
CA PHE A 283 8.08 -23.68 -6.99
C PHE A 283 9.39 -24.27 -7.50
N ALA A 284 10.00 -25.19 -6.73
CA ALA A 284 11.02 -26.06 -7.27
C ALA A 284 10.40 -26.87 -8.42
N ARG A 285 11.03 -26.88 -9.61
CA ARG A 285 10.57 -27.72 -10.72
C ARG A 285 10.72 -29.18 -10.30
N ALA A 286 9.61 -29.84 -9.98
CA ALA A 286 9.60 -31.24 -9.60
C ALA A 286 10.23 -32.08 -10.73
N GLY A 287 11.36 -32.72 -10.44
CA GLY A 287 11.95 -33.72 -11.33
C GLY A 287 10.97 -34.87 -11.50
N SER A 288 10.66 -35.24 -12.75
CA SER A 288 9.63 -36.22 -13.05
C SER A 288 10.05 -37.64 -12.62
N GLN A 289 9.58 -38.09 -11.46
CA GLN A 289 9.54 -39.50 -11.10
C GLN A 289 8.12 -39.89 -10.69
N GLN A 290 7.55 -40.86 -11.41
CA GLN A 290 6.25 -41.45 -11.11
C GLN A 290 6.44 -42.57 -10.08
N GLY A 291 5.66 -42.53 -9.00
CA GLY A 291 5.60 -43.59 -7.99
C GLY A 291 4.21 -43.59 -7.36
N ALA A 292 3.52 -44.72 -7.41
CA ALA A 292 2.13 -44.82 -6.95
C ALA A 292 2.04 -45.28 -5.49
N GLY A 293 1.12 -44.70 -4.73
CA GLY A 293 0.79 -45.12 -3.38
C GLY A 293 -0.34 -44.25 -2.81
N ALA A 294 -1.51 -44.85 -2.56
CA ALA A 294 -2.66 -44.15 -1.98
C ALA A 294 -2.81 -44.50 -0.50
N GLY A 295 -2.83 -43.49 0.37
CA GLY A 295 -3.06 -43.65 1.81
C GLY A 295 -2.82 -42.36 2.60
N ALA A 296 -3.53 -42.22 3.73
CA ALA A 296 -3.44 -41.14 4.73
C ALA A 296 -3.66 -39.70 4.22
N ALA A 297 -4.90 -39.21 4.34
CA ALA A 297 -5.23 -37.79 4.17
C ALA A 297 -5.04 -37.02 5.50
N ALA A 298 -3.87 -36.40 5.71
CA ALA A 298 -3.64 -35.40 6.75
C ALA A 298 -2.42 -34.50 6.42
N GLY A 299 -2.53 -33.19 6.65
CA GLY A 299 -1.38 -32.32 6.92
C GLY A 299 -0.38 -31.99 5.80
N SER A 300 -0.63 -32.34 4.54
CA SER A 300 0.28 -32.00 3.43
C SER A 300 0.17 -30.52 3.02
N HIS A 301 0.80 -29.63 3.79
CA HIS A 301 1.09 -28.27 3.34
C HIS A 301 2.05 -28.34 2.14
N GLY A 302 1.68 -27.71 1.03
CA GLY A 302 2.41 -27.82 -0.24
C GLY A 302 3.89 -27.44 -0.12
N THR A 303 4.76 -28.26 -0.70
CA THR A 303 6.24 -28.18 -0.59
C THR A 303 6.87 -27.05 -1.42
N GLY A 304 6.21 -25.90 -1.53
CA GLY A 304 6.77 -24.68 -2.11
C GLY A 304 7.72 -24.00 -1.11
N LEU A 305 8.96 -23.74 -1.52
CA LEU A 305 9.92 -23.04 -0.65
C LEU A 305 9.61 -21.54 -0.66
N VAL A 306 9.04 -21.02 0.43
CA VAL A 306 8.72 -19.60 0.57
C VAL A 306 10.00 -18.75 0.45
N SER A 307 10.07 -17.85 -0.52
CA SER A 307 11.20 -16.93 -0.67
C SER A 307 10.99 -15.70 0.19
N PHE A 308 11.85 -15.51 1.20
CA PHE A 308 11.86 -14.26 1.97
C PHE A 308 12.64 -13.12 1.27
N LEU A 309 13.42 -13.48 0.24
CA LEU A 309 14.27 -12.61 -0.57
C LEU A 309 13.56 -12.05 -1.82
N ARG A 310 12.46 -12.65 -2.26
CA ARG A 310 11.51 -12.07 -3.24
C ARG A 310 10.18 -11.79 -2.55
N ARG A 311 9.70 -10.56 -2.67
CA ARG A 311 8.42 -10.14 -2.13
C ARG A 311 7.61 -9.42 -3.20
N SER A 312 6.34 -9.75 -3.35
CA SER A 312 5.41 -8.89 -4.09
C SER A 312 4.81 -7.84 -3.15
N THR A 313 4.59 -6.62 -3.63
CA THR A 313 3.75 -5.64 -2.94
C THR A 313 2.28 -5.98 -3.18
N GLU A 314 1.50 -6.11 -2.12
CA GLU A 314 0.09 -6.53 -2.17
C GLU A 314 -0.78 -5.59 -1.34
N LEU A 315 -2.04 -5.43 -1.75
CA LEU A 315 -3.10 -4.84 -0.94
C LEU A 315 -3.69 -5.90 -0.02
N TRP A 316 -3.69 -5.66 1.29
CA TRP A 316 -4.25 -6.56 2.29
C TRP A 316 -5.44 -5.94 3.02
N LEU A 317 -6.32 -6.80 3.54
CA LEU A 317 -7.45 -6.46 4.39
C LEU A 317 -7.33 -7.19 5.73
N LEU A 318 -7.47 -6.47 6.85
CA LEU A 318 -7.26 -7.00 8.21
C LEU A 318 -8.05 -6.22 9.30
N ASP A 319 -7.87 -6.67 10.55
CA ASP A 319 -8.58 -6.30 11.79
C ASP A 319 -10.11 -6.43 11.68
N PHE A 320 -10.60 -7.64 11.98
CA PHE A 320 -12.03 -7.98 11.88
C PHE A 320 -12.73 -7.98 13.25
N ASN A 321 -12.06 -7.50 14.30
CA ASN A 321 -12.55 -7.52 15.68
C ASN A 321 -13.87 -6.76 15.90
N GLN A 322 -14.09 -5.62 15.23
CA GLN A 322 -15.35 -4.88 15.33
C GLN A 322 -16.42 -5.29 14.31
N VAL A 323 -16.11 -6.18 13.35
CA VAL A 323 -17.02 -6.51 12.24
C VAL A 323 -18.24 -7.26 12.75
N ARG A 324 -19.44 -6.82 12.38
CA ARG A 324 -20.73 -7.40 12.78
C ARG A 324 -21.37 -8.15 11.61
N SER A 325 -22.32 -9.04 11.90
CA SER A 325 -23.21 -9.58 10.86
C SER A 325 -24.30 -8.56 10.51
N ILE A 326 -24.80 -8.57 9.27
CA ILE A 326 -25.95 -7.79 8.82
C ILE A 326 -27.01 -8.68 8.17
N THR A 327 -28.25 -8.20 8.17
CA THR A 327 -29.32 -8.65 7.30
C THR A 327 -29.15 -8.07 5.88
N LEU A 328 -29.87 -8.63 4.89
CA LEU A 328 -29.93 -8.07 3.53
C LEU A 328 -31.25 -7.27 3.33
N ASP A 329 -31.48 -6.34 4.26
CA ASP A 329 -32.62 -5.41 4.29
C ASP A 329 -32.14 -3.99 4.68
N GLN A 330 -33.07 -3.07 4.93
CA GLN A 330 -32.75 -1.66 5.21
C GLN A 330 -31.96 -1.46 6.51
N ASP A 331 -32.16 -2.31 7.53
CA ASP A 331 -31.44 -2.20 8.79
C ASP A 331 -29.98 -2.64 8.61
N GLY A 332 -29.76 -3.71 7.83
CA GLY A 332 -28.42 -4.16 7.44
C GLY A 332 -27.68 -3.17 6.53
N VAL A 333 -28.40 -2.52 5.60
CA VAL A 333 -27.86 -1.41 4.78
C VAL A 333 -27.48 -0.21 5.64
N ALA A 334 -28.31 0.17 6.62
CA ALA A 334 -27.99 1.23 7.56
C ALA A 334 -26.73 0.90 8.39
N MET A 335 -26.60 -0.33 8.88
CA MET A 335 -25.39 -0.79 9.59
C MET A 335 -24.13 -0.72 8.71
N ALA A 336 -24.22 -1.06 7.43
CA ALA A 336 -23.11 -0.96 6.49
C ALA A 336 -22.72 0.50 6.20
N ILE A 337 -23.70 1.41 6.09
CA ILE A 337 -23.46 2.85 5.93
C ILE A 337 -22.80 3.44 7.18
N ASP A 338 -23.31 3.14 8.38
CA ASP A 338 -22.73 3.60 9.65
C ASP A 338 -21.26 3.14 9.80
N SER A 339 -20.98 1.89 9.43
CA SER A 339 -19.63 1.33 9.49
C SER A 339 -18.72 1.90 8.39
N ALA A 340 -19.22 2.15 7.18
CA ALA A 340 -18.48 2.88 6.16
C ALA A 340 -18.11 4.32 6.61
N MET A 341 -19.01 5.00 7.33
CA MET A 341 -18.75 6.32 7.91
C MET A 341 -17.74 6.30 9.07
N VAL A 342 -17.62 5.18 9.80
CA VAL A 342 -16.59 4.98 10.83
C VAL A 342 -15.21 4.71 10.20
N ASN A 343 -15.16 4.04 9.06
CA ASN A 343 -13.91 3.71 8.36
C ASN A 343 -13.35 4.89 7.53
N ASP A 344 -14.07 6.01 7.40
CA ASP A 344 -13.60 7.22 6.70
C ASP A 344 -12.47 7.90 7.50
N PRO A 345 -11.36 8.35 6.88
CA PRO A 345 -11.13 8.57 5.44
C PRO A 345 -10.41 7.42 4.70
N TYR A 346 -10.42 6.19 5.22
CA TYR A 346 -9.53 5.12 4.76
C TYR A 346 -10.14 4.19 3.68
N ILE A 347 -11.45 4.28 3.42
CA ILE A 347 -12.14 3.52 2.35
C ILE A 347 -12.46 4.40 1.12
N PRO A 348 -12.57 3.83 -0.09
CA PRO A 348 -12.96 4.59 -1.27
C PRO A 348 -14.43 4.99 -1.22
N ARG A 349 -14.70 6.30 -1.32
CA ARG A 349 -16.07 6.79 -1.51
C ARG A 349 -16.53 6.55 -2.97
N PRO A 350 -17.81 6.23 -3.22
CA PRO A 350 -18.36 6.16 -4.58
C PRO A 350 -18.14 7.47 -5.36
N THR A 351 -17.93 7.38 -6.67
CA THR A 351 -17.78 8.56 -7.54
C THR A 351 -19.14 9.19 -7.86
N GLU A 352 -19.22 10.52 -7.82
CA GLU A 352 -20.45 11.27 -8.14
C GLU A 352 -20.96 11.05 -9.57
N GLU A 353 -20.11 10.55 -10.47
CA GLU A 353 -20.47 10.19 -11.84
C GLU A 353 -21.43 8.99 -11.90
N GLY A 354 -21.33 8.04 -10.96
CA GLY A 354 -22.25 6.90 -10.86
C GLY A 354 -23.65 7.28 -10.37
N ALA A 355 -23.81 8.46 -9.75
CA ALA A 355 -25.11 8.95 -9.25
C ALA A 355 -26.00 9.57 -10.35
N LYS A 356 -25.68 9.35 -11.63
CA LYS A 356 -26.38 9.92 -12.80
C LYS A 356 -27.00 8.88 -13.75
N GLU A 357 -26.87 7.59 -13.45
CA GLU A 357 -27.40 6.48 -14.26
C GLU A 357 -28.36 5.56 -13.44
N VAL A 358 -29.08 6.15 -12.47
CA VAL A 358 -30.13 5.49 -11.65
C VAL A 358 -31.42 6.28 -11.73
#